data_AF-A0A542ATA4-F1
#
_entry.id   AF-A0A542ATA4-F1
#
_cell.length_a   1.000
_cell.length_b   1.000
_cell.length_c   1.000
_cell.angle_alpha   90.00
_cell.angle_beta   90.00
_cell.angle_gamma   90.00
#
_symmetry.space_group_name_H-M   'P 1'
#
loop_
_entity.id
_entity.type
_entity.pdbx_description
1 polymer ?
#
loop_
_entity_poly.entity_id
_entity_poly.type
_entity_poly.pdbx_seq_one_letter_code
_entity_poly.pdbx_strand_id
1 'polypeptide(L)'
;MIHKSILICLFTFFGREMLSQASAQETQPFYVNIFINAEETYYVKTERTKIENIEQKVSEIVRNKPFRIDQQIVYRIFADKNLPMAKLIDLDQKLSNAYSDNIRRERYLLNTVEMNIDGRNWFKSIDMNSLDQL
;
A
#
# COMPACT_ATOMS: atom_id res chain seq x y z
N MET A 1 7.82 63.63 -50.62
CA MET A 1 9.00 62.74 -50.46
C MET A 1 8.59 61.55 -49.62
N ILE A 2 8.46 60.40 -50.26
CA ILE A 2 8.17 59.09 -49.66
C ILE A 2 9.51 58.43 -49.30
N HIS A 3 9.52 57.62 -48.24
CA HIS A 3 10.52 56.63 -47.74
C HIS A 3 10.74 56.89 -46.24
N LYS A 4 10.63 55.95 -45.30
CA LYS A 4 11.00 54.52 -45.33
C LYS A 4 10.10 53.72 -44.37
N SER A 5 9.79 52.48 -44.76
CA SER A 5 9.33 51.42 -43.84
C SER A 5 10.44 51.07 -42.85
N ILE A 6 10.13 50.97 -41.56
CA ILE A 6 10.88 50.15 -40.60
C ILE A 6 9.88 49.39 -39.72
N LEU A 7 9.90 48.08 -39.90
CA LEU A 7 9.24 47.03 -39.12
C LEU A 7 10.18 46.67 -37.95
N ILE A 8 9.76 46.83 -36.69
CA ILE A 8 10.38 46.11 -35.56
C ILE A 8 9.32 45.72 -34.53
N CYS A 9 9.13 44.41 -34.40
CA CYS A 9 8.43 43.72 -33.31
C CYS A 9 9.12 43.98 -31.97
N LEU A 10 8.35 44.25 -30.89
CA LEU A 10 8.86 44.02 -29.53
C LEU A 10 7.76 43.52 -28.59
N PHE A 11 7.83 42.20 -28.38
CA PHE A 11 7.54 41.45 -27.16
C PHE A 11 6.16 41.61 -26.50
N THR A 12 5.32 40.65 -26.85
CA THR A 12 4.28 40.05 -26.00
C THR A 12 4.80 39.77 -24.59
N PHE A 13 4.41 40.59 -23.61
CA PHE A 13 4.50 40.23 -22.20
C PHE A 13 3.12 39.80 -21.71
N PHE A 14 2.63 38.68 -22.25
CA PHE A 14 1.56 37.92 -21.58
C PHE A 14 2.23 37.17 -20.41
N GLY A 15 2.36 37.86 -19.28
CA GLY A 15 2.64 37.23 -18.01
C GLY A 15 1.44 36.36 -17.63
N ARG A 16 1.39 35.13 -18.15
CA ARG A 16 0.60 34.08 -17.53
C ARG A 16 1.35 33.71 -16.26
N GLU A 17 0.90 34.23 -15.13
CA GLU A 17 1.19 33.62 -13.85
C GLU A 17 0.59 32.21 -13.88
N MET A 18 1.39 31.24 -14.34
CA MET A 18 1.20 29.86 -13.92
C MET A 18 1.45 29.86 -12.41
N LEU A 19 0.40 30.16 -11.64
CA LEU A 19 0.25 29.58 -10.32
C LEU A 19 0.30 28.07 -10.55
N SER A 20 1.50 27.52 -10.44
CA SER A 20 1.70 26.11 -10.15
C SER A 20 1.00 25.88 -8.81
N GLN A 21 -0.30 25.61 -8.87
CA GLN A 21 -0.98 24.91 -7.79
C GLN A 21 -0.34 23.52 -7.78
N ALA A 22 0.81 23.41 -7.13
CA ALA A 22 1.27 22.16 -6.59
C ALA A 22 0.23 21.78 -5.54
N SER A 23 -0.88 21.19 -6.00
CA SER A 23 -1.74 20.42 -5.14
C SER A 23 -0.81 19.45 -4.43
N ALA A 24 -0.66 19.58 -3.12
CA ALA A 24 -0.02 18.55 -2.32
C ALA A 24 -0.73 17.25 -2.65
N GLN A 25 -0.10 16.43 -3.48
CA GLN A 25 -0.69 15.19 -3.93
C GLN A 25 -0.70 14.30 -2.70
N GLU A 26 -1.86 14.14 -2.06
CA GLU A 26 -1.99 13.33 -0.85
C GLU A 26 -1.28 11.99 -1.07
N THR A 27 -0.26 11.75 -0.25
CA THR A 27 0.58 10.56 -0.33
C THR A 27 -0.26 9.37 0.10
N GLN A 28 -0.94 8.75 -0.88
CA GLN A 28 -1.78 7.59 -0.67
C GLN A 28 -1.02 6.50 0.11
N PRO A 29 -1.63 5.83 1.11
CA PRO A 29 -0.93 4.84 1.89
C PRO A 29 -0.41 3.67 1.03
N PHE A 30 0.72 3.10 1.41
CA PHE A 30 1.25 1.90 0.79
C PHE A 30 0.82 0.66 1.54
N TYR A 31 -0.08 -0.11 0.93
CA TYR A 31 -0.62 -1.31 1.53
C TYR A 31 0.31 -2.51 1.31
N VAL A 32 0.62 -3.23 2.39
CA VAL A 32 1.14 -4.59 2.33
C VAL A 32 0.05 -5.49 2.88
N ASN A 33 -0.47 -6.37 2.02
CA ASN A 33 -1.56 -7.27 2.36
C ASN A 33 -0.97 -8.61 2.78
N ILE A 34 -1.36 -9.12 3.94
CA ILE A 34 -0.90 -10.38 4.50
C ILE A 34 -2.13 -11.21 4.81
N PHE A 35 -2.17 -12.46 4.35
CA PHE A 35 -3.22 -13.41 4.68
C PHE A 35 -2.63 -14.60 5.42
N ILE A 36 -3.35 -15.08 6.43
CA ILE A 36 -3.05 -16.29 7.17
C ILE A 36 -4.33 -17.12 7.34
N ASN A 37 -4.29 -18.37 6.90
CA ASN A 37 -5.41 -19.29 7.05
C ASN A 37 -5.36 -20.07 8.39
N ALA A 38 -6.40 -20.82 8.72
CA ALA A 38 -6.46 -21.65 9.93
C ALA A 38 -5.35 -22.74 10.01
N GLU A 39 -4.77 -23.11 8.87
CA GLU A 39 -3.69 -24.10 8.75
C GLU A 39 -2.29 -23.48 8.85
N GLU A 40 -2.21 -22.20 9.26
CA GLU A 40 -0.96 -21.44 9.38
C GLU A 40 -0.19 -21.34 8.05
N THR A 41 -0.91 -21.35 6.93
CA THR A 41 -0.35 -20.98 5.64
C THR A 41 -0.42 -19.48 5.47
N TYR A 42 0.74 -18.87 5.23
CA TYR A 42 0.90 -17.43 5.09
C TYR A 42 1.00 -17.04 3.62
N TYR A 43 0.43 -15.89 3.29
CA TYR A 43 0.57 -15.24 2.00
C TYR A 43 0.93 -13.78 2.22
N VAL A 44 1.97 -13.31 1.53
CA VAL A 44 2.27 -11.88 1.44
C VAL A 44 1.96 -11.46 0.02
N LYS A 45 1.04 -10.50 -0.13
CA LYS A 45 0.36 -10.22 -1.41
C LYS A 45 -0.29 -11.52 -1.91
N THR A 46 0.14 -12.07 -3.04
CA THR A 46 -0.37 -13.32 -3.63
C THR A 46 0.59 -14.50 -3.43
N GLU A 47 1.73 -14.29 -2.79
CA GLU A 47 2.78 -15.29 -2.72
C GLU A 47 2.77 -16.02 -1.39
N ARG A 48 2.62 -17.35 -1.48
CA ARG A 48 2.74 -18.26 -0.33
C ARG A 48 4.12 -18.13 0.30
N THR A 49 4.17 -18.17 1.63
CA THR A 49 5.40 -18.14 2.41
C THR A 49 5.22 -18.90 3.73
N LYS A 50 6.28 -18.96 4.53
CA LYS A 50 6.26 -19.43 5.92
C LYS A 50 6.52 -18.27 6.87
N ILE A 51 6.13 -18.42 8.14
CA ILE A 51 6.28 -17.38 9.17
C ILE A 51 7.72 -16.92 9.35
N GLU A 52 8.70 -17.83 9.23
CA GLU A 52 10.12 -17.53 9.41
C GLU A 52 10.64 -16.55 8.34
N ASN A 53 9.99 -16.51 7.18
CA ASN A 53 10.38 -15.68 6.04
C ASN A 53 9.56 -14.38 5.93
N ILE A 54 8.55 -14.17 6.79
CA ILE A 54 7.66 -12.99 6.71
C ILE A 54 8.47 -11.70 6.84
N GLU A 55 9.36 -11.66 7.84
CA GLU A 55 10.15 -10.47 8.14
C GLU A 55 10.97 -10.03 6.92
N GLN A 56 11.81 -10.93 6.41
CA GLN A 56 12.63 -10.68 5.22
C GLN A 56 11.77 -10.24 4.02
N LYS A 57 10.70 -10.96 3.73
CA LYS A 57 9.85 -10.72 2.55
C LYS A 57 9.16 -9.36 2.60
N VAL A 58 8.64 -8.98 3.77
CA VAL A 58 8.01 -7.66 3.96
C VAL A 58 9.06 -6.56 3.89
N SER A 59 10.23 -6.74 4.50
CA SER A 59 11.31 -5.75 4.41
C SER A 59 11.77 -5.54 2.96
N GLU A 60 11.87 -6.60 2.15
CA GLU A 60 12.19 -6.51 0.72
C GLU A 60 11.14 -5.72 -0.05
N ILE A 61 9.85 -6.00 0.18
CA ILE A 61 8.74 -5.27 -0.46
C ILE A 61 8.79 -3.78 -0.11
N VAL A 62 9.03 -3.45 1.16
CA VAL A 62 9.09 -2.07 1.62
C VAL A 62 10.32 -1.34 1.09
N ARG A 63 11.50 -1.97 1.13
CA ARG A 63 12.77 -1.37 0.68
C ARG A 63 12.86 -1.17 -0.83
N ASN A 64 12.27 -2.06 -1.62
CA ASN A 64 12.30 -1.98 -3.09
C ASN A 64 11.29 -0.99 -3.68
N LYS A 65 10.47 -0.37 -2.84
CA LYS A 65 9.49 0.62 -3.27
C LYS A 65 10.18 1.95 -3.61
N PRO A 66 9.72 2.68 -4.65
CA PRO A 66 10.14 4.05 -4.89
C PRO A 66 10.00 4.92 -3.63
N PHE A 67 11.10 5.54 -3.21
CA PHE A 67 11.20 6.30 -1.97
C PHE A 67 10.23 7.48 -1.95
N ARG A 68 9.39 7.55 -0.91
CA ARG A 68 8.50 8.68 -0.59
C ARG A 68 8.54 8.89 0.93
N ILE A 69 9.13 10.00 1.36
CA ILE A 69 9.50 10.29 2.76
C ILE A 69 8.29 10.23 3.71
N ASP A 70 7.14 10.63 3.21
CA ASP A 70 5.91 10.93 3.94
C ASP A 70 4.81 9.90 3.71
N GLN A 71 5.08 8.84 2.94
CA GLN A 71 4.07 7.83 2.63
C GLN A 71 3.93 6.81 3.77
N GLN A 72 2.77 6.80 4.42
CA GLN A 72 2.42 5.80 5.45
C GLN A 72 2.39 4.38 4.86
N ILE A 73 2.93 3.41 5.61
CA ILE A 73 2.79 1.99 5.30
C ILE A 73 1.65 1.42 6.11
N VAL A 74 0.77 0.66 5.46
CA VAL A 74 -0.37 0.02 6.12
C VAL A 74 -0.27 -1.48 5.92
N TYR A 75 -0.07 -2.20 7.03
CA TYR A 75 -0.18 -3.65 7.06
C TYR A 75 -1.65 -4.03 7.20
N ARG A 76 -2.20 -4.68 6.19
CA ARG A 76 -3.54 -5.26 6.22
C ARG A 76 -3.41 -6.75 6.45
N ILE A 77 -3.80 -7.20 7.64
CA ILE A 77 -3.70 -8.58 8.07
C ILE A 77 -5.08 -9.20 7.99
N PHE A 78 -5.23 -10.18 7.12
CA PHE A 78 -6.44 -10.94 6.93
C PHE A 78 -6.24 -12.29 7.59
N ALA A 79 -6.96 -12.55 8.66
CA ALA A 79 -6.82 -13.77 9.45
C ALA A 79 -8.09 -14.59 9.34
N ASP A 80 -7.94 -15.90 9.16
CA ASP A 80 -9.04 -16.84 9.35
C ASP A 80 -9.64 -16.68 10.75
N LYS A 81 -10.97 -16.69 10.85
CA LYS A 81 -11.69 -16.59 12.12
C LYS A 81 -11.34 -17.71 13.12
N ASN A 82 -10.87 -18.85 12.62
CA ASN A 82 -10.47 -20.00 13.43
C ASN A 82 -8.97 -20.00 13.74
N LEU A 83 -8.21 -18.98 13.30
CA LEU A 83 -6.80 -18.87 13.63
C LEU A 83 -6.61 -18.62 15.13
N PRO A 84 -5.70 -19.35 15.81
CA PRO A 84 -5.35 -19.04 17.19
C PRO A 84 -4.77 -17.62 17.34
N MET A 85 -5.29 -16.85 18.31
CA MET A 85 -4.84 -15.47 18.56
C MET A 85 -3.31 -15.35 18.78
N ALA A 86 -2.69 -16.35 19.40
CA ALA A 86 -1.25 -16.40 19.59
C ALA A 86 -0.46 -16.33 18.27
N LYS A 87 -1.01 -16.90 17.17
CA LYS A 87 -0.40 -16.86 15.84
C LYS A 87 -0.51 -15.47 15.21
N LEU A 88 -1.61 -14.77 15.45
CA LEU A 88 -1.77 -13.38 15.01
C LEU A 88 -0.78 -12.45 15.73
N ILE A 89 -0.55 -12.68 17.03
CA ILE A 89 0.43 -11.93 17.83
C ILE A 89 1.86 -12.18 17.31
N ASP A 90 2.23 -13.43 17.02
CA ASP A 90 3.55 -13.75 16.45
C ASP A 90 3.75 -13.07 15.08
N LEU A 91 2.73 -13.12 14.22
CA LEU A 91 2.75 -12.40 12.94
C LEU A 91 2.95 -10.89 13.12
N ASP A 92 2.22 -10.27 14.05
CA ASP A 92 2.36 -8.85 14.36
C ASP A 92 3.78 -8.49 14.81
N GLN A 93 4.40 -9.34 15.63
CA GLN A 93 5.78 -9.13 16.06
C GLN A 93 6.74 -9.19 14.86
N LYS A 94 6.59 -10.18 13.97
CA LYS A 94 7.40 -10.28 12.74
C LYS A 94 7.26 -9.07 11.84
N LEU A 95 6.04 -8.56 11.65
CA LEU A 95 5.79 -7.37 10.84
C LEU A 95 6.40 -6.11 11.46
N SER A 96 6.39 -6.02 12.79
CA SER A 96 7.03 -4.91 13.53
C SER A 96 8.54 -4.90 13.35
N ASN A 97 9.17 -6.08 13.34
CA ASN A 97 10.60 -6.24 13.10
C ASN A 97 10.97 -5.95 11.63
N ALA A 98 10.06 -6.25 10.70
CA ALA A 98 10.33 -6.08 9.27
C ALA A 98 10.52 -4.61 8.88
N TYR A 99 9.68 -3.73 9.43
CA TYR A 99 9.77 -2.27 9.26
C TYR A 99 8.85 -1.58 10.28
N SER A 100 9.36 -0.57 10.97
CA SER A 100 8.70 0.09 12.11
C SER A 100 8.23 1.52 11.84
N ASP A 101 8.75 2.18 10.81
CA ASP A 101 8.60 3.63 10.67
C ASP A 101 7.29 3.99 9.96
N ASN A 102 6.54 4.96 10.50
CA ASN A 102 5.28 5.45 9.93
C ASN A 102 4.32 4.32 9.48
N ILE A 103 4.13 3.31 10.35
CA ILE A 103 3.27 2.15 10.08
C ILE A 103 1.88 2.29 10.72
N ARG A 104 0.86 1.80 10.03
CA ARG A 104 -0.49 1.51 10.56
C ARG A 104 -0.80 0.02 10.36
N ARG A 105 -1.59 -0.54 11.26
CA ARG A 105 -2.08 -1.93 11.16
C ARG A 105 -3.59 -1.94 11.08
N GLU A 106 -4.10 -2.75 10.16
CA GLU A 106 -5.52 -3.06 9.97
C GLU A 106 -5.67 -4.57 10.02
N ARG A 107 -6.57 -5.08 10.86
CA ARG A 107 -6.79 -6.51 11.03
C ARG A 107 -8.22 -6.85 10.66
N TYR A 108 -8.40 -7.91 9.88
CA TYR A 108 -9.69 -8.35 9.37
C TYR A 108 -9.87 -9.83 9.64
N LEU A 109 -11.04 -10.20 10.16
CA LEU A 109 -11.42 -11.60 10.31
C LEU A 109 -12.13 -12.09 9.06
N LEU A 110 -11.68 -13.23 8.54
CA LEU A 110 -12.24 -13.88 7.36
C LEU A 110 -12.89 -15.20 7.73
N ASN A 111 -14.09 -15.41 7.21
CA ASN A 111 -14.70 -16.73 7.17
C ASN A 111 -14.27 -17.44 5.88
N THR A 112 -13.05 -17.98 5.87
CA THR A 112 -12.41 -18.56 4.67
C THR A 112 -13.20 -19.71 4.05
N VAL A 113 -13.94 -20.47 4.87
CA VAL A 113 -14.80 -21.57 4.43
C VAL A 113 -15.99 -21.05 3.62
N GLU A 114 -16.70 -20.04 4.14
CA GLU A 114 -17.83 -19.42 3.44
C GLU A 114 -17.39 -18.63 2.20
N MET A 115 -16.21 -18.02 2.26
CA MET A 115 -15.65 -17.20 1.18
C MET A 115 -14.95 -18.03 0.09
N ASN A 116 -14.84 -19.35 0.25
CA ASN A 116 -14.13 -20.27 -0.65
C ASN A 116 -12.70 -19.78 -1.01
N ILE A 117 -11.97 -19.32 0.00
CA ILE A 117 -10.62 -18.78 -0.18
C ILE A 117 -9.62 -19.94 -0.11
N ASP A 118 -9.05 -20.32 -1.26
CA ASP A 118 -8.10 -21.46 -1.41
C ASP A 118 -6.61 -21.04 -1.43
N GLY A 119 -6.31 -19.79 -1.11
CA GLY A 119 -4.95 -19.27 -1.11
C GLY A 119 -4.68 -18.25 -2.20
N ARG A 120 -3.92 -18.56 -3.27
CA ARG A 120 -3.18 -17.57 -4.10
C ARG A 120 -3.99 -16.38 -4.66
N ASN A 121 -5.30 -16.51 -4.83
CA ASN A 121 -6.18 -15.43 -5.30
C ASN A 121 -7.07 -14.83 -4.20
N TRP A 122 -6.74 -15.08 -2.93
CA TRP A 122 -7.53 -14.70 -1.75
C TRP A 122 -7.94 -13.23 -1.74
N PHE A 123 -7.10 -12.33 -2.23
CA PHE A 123 -7.39 -10.90 -2.22
C PHE A 123 -8.39 -10.48 -3.32
N LYS A 124 -8.54 -11.25 -4.40
CA LYS A 124 -9.52 -10.95 -5.47
C LYS A 124 -10.95 -11.31 -5.06
N SER A 125 -11.10 -12.22 -4.09
CA SER A 125 -12.38 -12.73 -3.60
C SER A 125 -12.93 -11.97 -2.39
N ILE A 126 -12.23 -10.93 -1.92
CA ILE A 126 -12.58 -10.18 -0.71
C ILE A 126 -13.25 -8.85 -1.08
N ASP A 127 -14.47 -8.64 -0.60
CA ASP A 127 -15.07 -7.31 -0.50
C ASP A 127 -14.65 -6.68 0.83
N MET A 128 -13.86 -5.60 0.77
CA MET A 128 -13.36 -4.91 1.95
C MET A 128 -14.49 -4.28 2.80
N ASN A 129 -15.65 -3.97 2.20
CA ASN A 129 -16.75 -3.34 2.90
C ASN A 129 -17.56 -4.31 3.78
N SER A 130 -17.38 -5.62 3.55
CA SER A 130 -18.11 -6.66 4.26
C SER A 130 -17.29 -7.32 5.37
N LEU A 131 -16.12 -6.77 5.72
CA LEU A 131 -15.21 -7.38 6.68
C LEU A 131 -15.35 -6.79 8.07
N ASP A 132 -15.35 -7.66 9.08
CA ASP A 132 -15.23 -7.27 10.47
C ASP A 132 -13.77 -6.90 10.79
N GLN A 133 -13.58 -5.69 11.30
CA GLN A 133 -12.28 -5.20 11.74
C GLN A 133 -12.05 -5.57 13.22
N LEU A 134 -10.86 -6.09 13.53
CA LEU A 134 -10.38 -6.40 14.87
C LEU A 134 -9.73 -5.19 15.56
#